data_AF-A0A522X2R8-F1
#
_entry.id   AF-A0A522X2R8-F1
#
_cell.length_a   1.000
_cell.length_b   1.000
_cell.length_c   1.000
_cell.angle_alpha   90.00
_cell.angle_beta   90.00
_cell.angle_gamma   90.00
#
_symmetry.space_group_name_H-M   'P 1'
#
loop_
_entity.id
_entity.type
_entity.pdbx_description
1 polymer ?
#
loop_
_entity_poly.entity_id
_entity_poly.type
_entity_poly.pdbx_seq_one_letter_code
_entity_poly.pdbx_strand_id
1 'polypeptide(L)' 'AGEAALSRVTAPTLLIVGGADYGVIELNQQAYALMNCERELTLIPGATHLFEEPGTLQQAAGSAAEWFVRNL' A
#
# COMPACT_ATOMS: atom_id res chain seq x y z
N ALA A 1 9.12 9.33 0.65
CA ALA A 1 9.91 9.51 -0.58
C ALA A 1 9.52 10.84 -1.24
N GLY A 2 10.39 11.45 -2.04
CA GLY A 2 10.05 12.67 -2.78
C GLY A 2 9.31 12.38 -4.09
N GLU A 3 8.57 13.38 -4.60
CA GLU A 3 7.80 13.31 -5.85
C GLU A 3 8.63 12.78 -7.04
N ALA A 4 9.83 13.32 -7.25
CA ALA A 4 10.72 12.90 -8.34
C ALA A 4 11.16 11.44 -8.25
N ALA A 5 11.15 10.82 -7.07
CA ALA A 5 11.44 9.40 -6.91
C ALA A 5 10.21 8.55 -7.23
N LEU A 6 9.03 8.95 -6.76
CA LEU A 6 7.77 8.24 -6.97
C LEU A 6 7.38 8.19 -8.46
N SER A 7 7.55 9.30 -9.18
CA SER A 7 7.24 9.38 -10.62
C SER A 7 8.14 8.52 -11.50
N ARG A 8 9.28 8.07 -10.98
CA ARG A 8 10.27 7.22 -11.66
C ARG A 8 10.11 5.73 -11.38
N VAL A 9 9.21 5.33 -10.48
CA VAL A 9 8.94 3.91 -10.23
C VAL A 9 8.31 3.30 -11.48
N THR A 10 8.88 2.20 -11.95
CA THR A 10 8.39 1.46 -13.14
C THR A 10 7.81 0.10 -12.79
N ALA A 11 8.21 -0.50 -11.66
CA ALA A 11 7.69 -1.78 -11.21
C ALA A 11 6.23 -1.64 -10.73
N PRO A 12 5.34 -2.60 -11.05
CA PRO A 12 4.01 -2.65 -10.46
C PRO A 12 4.10 -2.56 -8.93
N THR A 13 3.42 -1.58 -8.34
CA THR A 13 3.52 -1.31 -6.90
C THR A 13 2.16 -1.40 -6.20
N LEU A 14 2.10 -2.23 -5.15
CA LEU A 14 0.99 -2.23 -4.20
C LEU A 14 1.36 -1.41 -2.97
N LEU A 15 0.49 -0.48 -2.58
CA LEU A 15 0.53 0.24 -1.31
C LEU A 15 -0.48 -0.41 -0.35
N ILE A 16 0.00 -0.95 0.77
CA ILE A 16 -0.84 -1.57 1.81
C ILE A 16 -0.81 -0.66 3.04
N VAL A 17 -1.99 -0.19 3.47
CA VAL A 17 -2.09 0.80 4.55
C VAL A 17 -3.12 0.34 5.58
N GLY A 18 -2.87 0.61 6.86
CA GLY A 18 -3.85 0.36 7.90
C GLY A 18 -5.06 1.28 7.77
N GLY A 19 -6.27 0.73 7.70
CA GLY A 19 -7.50 1.49 7.52
C GLY A 19 -7.90 2.36 8.74
N ALA A 20 -7.27 2.14 9.89
CA ALA A 20 -7.40 2.98 11.08
C ALA A 20 -6.19 3.93 11.27
N ASP A 21 -5.21 3.92 10.35
CA ASP A 21 -4.06 4.83 10.36
C ASP A 21 -4.35 6.09 9.52
N TYR A 22 -5.29 6.90 9.99
CA TYR A 22 -5.80 8.07 9.26
C TYR A 22 -4.70 9.05 8.84
N GLY A 23 -3.62 9.17 9.63
CA GLY A 23 -2.52 10.09 9.34
C GLY A 23 -1.69 9.71 8.11
N VAL A 24 -1.59 8.41 7.79
CA VAL A 24 -0.77 7.95 6.66
C VAL A 24 -1.59 7.58 5.42
N ILE A 25 -2.92 7.46 5.54
CA ILE A 25 -3.80 7.20 4.39
C ILE A 25 -3.65 8.32 3.35
N GLU A 26 -3.75 9.58 3.77
CA GLU A 26 -3.63 10.73 2.86
C GLU A 26 -2.25 10.78 2.18
N LEU A 27 -1.18 10.50 2.94
CA LEU A 27 0.19 10.46 2.41
C LEU A 27 0.35 9.36 1.35
N ASN A 28 -0.25 8.19 1.58
CA ASN A 28 -0.21 7.10 0.60
C ASN A 28 -1.13 7.34 -0.59
N GLN A 29 -2.25 8.06 -0.44
CA GLN A 29 -3.08 8.51 -1.56
C GLN A 29 -2.33 9.53 -2.43
N GLN A 30 -1.60 10.46 -1.82
CA GLN A 30 -0.72 11.39 -2.55
C GLN A 30 0.39 10.63 -3.26
N ALA A 31 1.07 9.71 -2.56
CA ALA A 31 2.10 8.88 -3.18
C ALA A 31 1.54 8.06 -4.34
N TYR A 32 0.38 7.43 -4.13
CA TYR A 32 -0.37 6.73 -5.17
C TYR A 32 -0.51 7.64 -6.37
N ALA A 33 -1.08 8.85 -6.24
CA ALA A 33 -1.33 9.79 -7.34
C ALA A 33 -0.08 10.20 -8.12
N LEU A 34 1.09 10.28 -7.47
CA LEU A 34 2.36 10.69 -8.09
C LEU A 34 3.07 9.59 -8.89
N MET A 35 2.69 8.32 -8.71
CA MET A 35 3.32 7.20 -9.40
C MET A 35 2.83 7.05 -10.84
N ASN A 36 3.68 6.61 -11.77
CA ASN A 36 3.33 6.46 -13.19
C ASN A 36 3.27 5.00 -13.68
N CYS A 37 3.42 4.03 -12.79
CA CYS A 37 3.36 2.60 -13.09
C CYS A 37 1.97 2.02 -12.79
N GLU A 38 1.80 0.72 -13.06
CA GLU A 38 0.68 -0.04 -12.46
C GLU A 38 0.75 0.07 -10.93
N ARG A 39 -0.36 0.45 -10.33
CA ARG A 39 -0.42 0.79 -8.91
C ARG A 39 -1.78 0.47 -8.32
N GLU A 40 -1.76 -0.06 -7.11
CA GLU A 40 -2.95 -0.33 -6.31
C GLU A 40 -2.74 0.18 -4.88
N LEU A 41 -3.81 0.65 -4.24
CA LEU A 41 -3.82 1.08 -2.85
C LEU A 41 -4.90 0.29 -2.11
N THR A 42 -4.48 -0.49 -1.11
CA THR A 42 -5.37 -1.34 -0.32
C THR A 42 -5.34 -0.91 1.14
N LEU A 43 -6.53 -0.66 1.70
CA LEU A 43 -6.70 -0.34 3.11
C LEU A 43 -7.11 -1.62 3.86
N ILE A 44 -6.36 -1.99 4.89
CA ILE A 44 -6.69 -3.13 5.76
C ILE A 44 -7.64 -2.68 6.86
N PRO A 45 -8.91 -3.13 6.87
CA PRO A 45 -9.89 -2.67 7.85
C PRO A 45 -9.45 -2.95 9.28
N GLY A 46 -9.59 -1.97 10.17
CA GLY A 46 -9.26 -2.09 11.59
C GLY A 46 -7.76 -2.15 11.91
N ALA A 47 -6.88 -2.14 10.90
CA ALA A 47 -5.44 -2.13 11.13
C ALA A 47 -4.93 -0.72 11.44
N THR A 48 -4.11 -0.60 12.48
CA THR A 48 -3.31 0.61 12.73
C THR A 48 -1.93 0.48 12.06
N HIS A 49 -0.99 1.34 12.43
CA HIS A 49 0.30 1.50 11.75
C HIS A 49 1.10 0.21 11.58
N LEU A 50 1.06 -0.68 12.58
CA LEU A 50 1.89 -1.88 12.63
C LEU A 50 1.14 -3.17 12.27
N PHE A 51 -0.16 -3.09 11.95
CA PHE A 51 -1.00 -4.26 11.68
C PHE A 51 -0.95 -5.32 12.82
N GLU A 52 -0.92 -4.87 14.08
CA GLU A 52 -0.85 -5.77 15.25
C GLU A 52 -2.21 -6.33 15.66
N GLU A 53 -3.30 -5.73 15.16
CA GLU A 53 -4.64 -6.16 15.47
C GLU A 53 -4.90 -7.58 14.93
N PRO A 54 -5.75 -8.38 15.61
CA PRO A 54 -6.00 -9.76 15.23
C PRO A 54 -6.39 -9.90 13.74
N GLY A 55 -5.58 -10.63 12.98
CA GLY A 55 -5.85 -10.94 11.57
C GLY A 55 -5.45 -9.86 10.57
N THR A 56 -4.98 -8.68 10.99
CA THR A 56 -4.66 -7.59 10.05
C THR A 56 -3.34 -7.84 9.32
N LEU A 57 -2.33 -8.37 10.01
CA LEU A 57 -1.08 -8.79 9.37
C LEU A 57 -1.31 -9.90 8.33
N GLN A 58 -2.19 -10.86 8.61
CA GLN A 58 -2.53 -11.93 7.67
C GLN A 58 -3.24 -11.39 6.42
N GLN A 59 -4.13 -10.41 6.57
CA GLN A 59 -4.78 -9.74 5.43
C GLN A 59 -3.78 -8.94 4.59
N ALA A 60 -2.86 -8.22 5.23
CA ALA A 60 -1.78 -7.50 4.55
C ALA A 60 -0.88 -8.49 3.77
N ALA A 61 -0.48 -9.59 4.40
CA ALA A 61 0.33 -10.63 3.77
C ALA A 61 -0.40 -11.30 2.59
N GLY A 62 -1.70 -11.56 2.73
CA GLY A 62 -2.53 -12.09 1.63
C GLY A 62 -2.57 -11.14 0.43
N SER A 63 -2.81 -9.85 0.68
CA SER A 63 -2.80 -8.82 -0.37
C SER A 63 -1.46 -8.75 -1.09
N ALA A 64 -0.35 -8.81 -0.34
CA ALA A 64 0.99 -8.85 -0.92
C ALA A 64 1.24 -10.10 -1.76
N ALA A 65 0.84 -11.27 -1.26
CA ALA A 65 0.99 -12.54 -1.98
C ALA A 65 0.22 -12.54 -3.31
N GLU A 66 -1.04 -12.09 -3.29
CA GLU A 66 -1.86 -11.96 -4.51
C GLU A 66 -1.24 -10.99 -5.52
N TRP A 67 -0.71 -9.86 -5.05
CA TRP A 67 -0.04 -8.89 -5.91
C TRP A 67 1.16 -9.50 -6.64
N PHE A 68 2.01 -10.22 -5.91
CA PHE A 68 3.16 -10.89 -6.48
C PHE A 68 2.77 -11.98 -7.47
N VAL A 69 1.74 -12.77 -7.19
CA VAL A 69 1.23 -13.79 -8.15
C VAL A 69 0.77 -13.16 -9.47
N ARG A 70 0.23 -11.94 -9.44
CA ARG A 70 -0.25 -11.24 -10.64
C ARG A 70 0.87 -10.56 -11.44
N ASN A 71 1.97 -10.18 -10.80
CA ASN A 71 2.96 -9.24 -11.34
C ASN A 71 4.41 -9.75 -11.40
N LEU A 72 4.70 -10.96 -10.91
CA LEU A 72 5.98 -11.67 -11.09
C LEU A 72 5.90 -12.66 -12.26
#